data_AF-A0A0G0M5D7-F1
#
_entry.id   AF-A0A0G0M5D7-F1
#
_cell.length_a   1.000
_cell.length_b   1.000
_cell.length_c   1.000
_cell.angle_alpha   90.00
_cell.angle_beta   90.00
_cell.angle_gamma   90.00
#
_symmetry.space_group_name_H-M   'P 1'
#
loop_
_entity.id
_entity.type
_entity.pdbx_description
1 polymer ?
#
loop_
_entity_poly.entity_id
_entity_poly.type
_entity_poly.pdbx_seq_one_letter_code
_entity_poly.pdbx_strand_id
1 'polypeptide(L)'
;MKTTRLIDIIFLMDIQIEVQNIKKELVEIIIKNLRGNKIPLARAKKLSQDFINLLPISDQQDLLAKLKNLSKSYPETTGIYLEELNKATDQKTDQALSKMRDHIESGNIDLAISAAKDLNNNRT
;
A
#
# COMPACT_ATOMS: atom_id res chain seq x y z
N MET A 1 6.88 -21.38 29.42
CA MET A 1 6.32 -20.11 28.94
C MET A 1 6.45 -20.06 27.42
N LYS A 2 5.35 -20.20 26.69
CA LYS A 2 5.27 -19.95 25.25
C LYS A 2 4.52 -18.63 25.06
N THR A 3 5.27 -17.54 25.09
CA THR A 3 4.78 -16.20 24.68
C THR A 3 5.58 -15.79 23.47
N THR A 4 5.42 -16.56 22.41
CA THR A 4 5.92 -16.19 21.08
C THR A 4 4.73 -16.27 20.15
N ARG A 5 4.49 -15.18 19.41
CA ARG A 5 3.56 -15.04 18.28
C ARG A 5 2.09 -14.72 18.55
N LEU A 6 1.84 -13.64 19.29
CA LEU A 6 0.63 -12.83 19.07
C LEU A 6 0.94 -11.49 18.37
N ILE A 7 2.21 -11.06 18.39
CA ILE A 7 2.66 -9.79 17.80
C ILE A 7 2.93 -9.94 16.29
N ASP A 8 3.38 -11.13 15.86
CA ASP A 8 3.68 -11.41 14.44
C ASP A 8 2.43 -11.57 13.55
N ILE A 9 1.23 -11.64 14.14
CA ILE A 9 -0.03 -11.85 13.40
C ILE A 9 -0.56 -10.52 12.81
N ILE A 10 -0.05 -9.36 13.24
CA ILE A 10 -0.71 -8.08 12.96
C ILE A 10 -0.39 -7.50 11.57
N PHE A 11 0.62 -7.98 10.81
CA PHE A 11 1.01 -7.26 9.57
C PHE A 11 1.46 -8.14 8.39
N LEU A 12 0.74 -9.22 8.11
CA LEU A 12 0.65 -9.75 6.75
C LEU A 12 -0.75 -9.44 6.24
N MET A 13 -0.96 -8.20 5.79
CA MET A 13 -2.20 -7.86 5.09
C MET A 13 -2.26 -8.72 3.83
N ASP A 14 -3.25 -9.59 3.78
CA ASP A 14 -3.62 -10.30 2.56
C ASP A 14 -3.90 -9.25 1.49
N ILE A 15 -3.16 -9.32 0.38
CA ILE A 15 -3.32 -8.41 -0.75
C ILE A 15 -4.78 -8.36 -1.23
N GLN A 16 -5.53 -9.46 -1.07
CA GLN A 16 -6.95 -9.49 -1.41
C GLN A 16 -7.80 -8.64 -0.47
N ILE A 17 -7.48 -8.60 0.84
CA ILE A 17 -8.15 -7.70 1.78
C ILE A 17 -7.90 -6.25 1.38
N GLU A 18 -6.66 -5.91 1.02
CA GLU A 18 -6.34 -4.54 0.65
C GLU A 18 -7.02 -4.10 -0.64
N VAL A 19 -7.08 -4.99 -1.63
CA VAL A 19 -7.87 -4.76 -2.85
C VAL A 19 -9.34 -4.52 -2.53
N GLN A 20 -9.92 -5.17 -1.51
CA GLN A 20 -11.31 -4.90 -1.08
C GLN A 20 -11.47 -3.55 -0.39
N ASN A 21 -10.48 -3.11 0.38
CA ASN A 21 -10.50 -1.78 1.00
C ASN A 21 -10.44 -0.69 -0.07
N ILE A 22 -9.52 -0.82 -1.03
CA ILE A 22 -9.39 0.09 -2.17
C ILE A 22 -10.68 0.13 -3.00
N LYS A 23 -11.35 -1.01 -3.21
CA LYS A 23 -12.66 -1.05 -3.88
C LYS A 23 -13.68 -0.16 -3.18
N LYS A 24 -13.77 -0.23 -1.85
CA LYS A 24 -14.69 0.59 -1.06
C LYS A 24 -14.35 2.07 -1.20
N GLU A 25 -13.08 2.41 -1.03
CA GLU A 25 -12.61 3.80 -1.13
C GLU A 25 -12.86 4.40 -2.52
N LEU A 26 -12.60 3.62 -3.59
CA LEU A 26 -12.88 4.06 -4.96
C LEU A 26 -14.37 4.34 -5.17
N VAL A 27 -15.24 3.49 -4.63
CA VAL A 27 -16.70 3.71 -4.70
C VAL A 27 -17.09 4.99 -3.95
N GLU A 28 -16.51 5.24 -2.78
CA GLU A 28 -16.74 6.47 -2.02
C GLU A 28 -16.29 7.72 -2.79
N ILE A 29 -15.12 7.67 -3.44
CA ILE A 29 -14.61 8.74 -4.31
C ILE A 29 -15.57 8.98 -5.48
N ILE A 30 -16.04 7.93 -6.14
CA ILE A 30 -16.99 8.04 -7.25
C ILE A 30 -18.29 8.69 -6.77
N ILE A 31 -18.87 8.20 -5.67
CA ILE A 31 -20.11 8.74 -5.10
C ILE A 31 -19.94 10.22 -4.73
N LYS A 32 -18.84 10.58 -4.06
CA LYS A 32 -18.54 11.96 -3.67
C LYS A 32 -18.43 12.88 -4.88
N ASN A 33 -17.74 12.45 -5.93
CA ASN A 33 -17.56 13.25 -7.14
C ASN A 33 -18.84 13.35 -7.97
N LEU A 34 -19.67 12.30 -8.04
CA LEU A 34 -20.97 12.35 -8.70
C LEU A 34 -21.95 13.27 -7.97
N ARG A 35 -22.08 13.15 -6.63
CA ARG A 35 -22.93 14.03 -5.82
C ARG A 35 -22.53 15.50 -5.92
N GLY A 36 -21.22 15.76 -6.05
CA GLY A 36 -20.67 17.10 -6.22
C GLY A 36 -20.65 17.61 -7.66
N ASN A 37 -21.21 16.88 -8.64
CA ASN A 37 -21.11 17.19 -10.07
C ASN A 37 -19.67 17.44 -10.57
N LYS A 38 -18.67 16.83 -9.92
CA LYS A 38 -17.24 16.99 -10.25
C LYS A 38 -16.81 16.10 -11.41
N ILE A 39 -17.50 14.99 -11.63
CA ILE A 39 -17.30 14.10 -12.78
C ILE A 39 -18.64 13.72 -13.41
N PRO A 40 -18.73 13.57 -14.74
CA PRO A 40 -19.91 13.03 -15.40
C PRO A 40 -20.13 11.55 -15.07
N LEU A 41 -21.39 11.10 -15.11
CA LEU A 41 -21.75 9.69 -14.91
C LEU A 41 -20.99 8.74 -15.86
N ALA A 42 -20.81 9.13 -17.12
CA ALA A 42 -20.07 8.34 -18.11
C ALA A 42 -18.60 8.15 -17.69
N ARG A 43 -17.97 9.19 -17.11
CA ARG A 43 -16.60 9.11 -16.60
C ARG A 43 -16.51 8.20 -15.37
N ALA A 44 -17.45 8.31 -14.44
CA ALA A 44 -17.52 7.43 -13.28
C ALA A 44 -17.66 5.95 -13.68
N LYS A 45 -18.54 5.64 -14.65
CA LYS A 45 -18.69 4.28 -15.19
C LYS A 45 -17.39 3.77 -15.81
N LYS A 46 -16.70 4.62 -16.58
CA LYS A 46 -15.43 4.24 -17.21
C LYS A 46 -14.33 4.01 -16.18
N LEU A 47 -14.22 4.86 -15.15
CA LEU A 47 -13.31 4.66 -14.02
C LEU A 47 -13.55 3.31 -13.34
N SER A 48 -14.80 2.98 -13.00
CA SER A 48 -15.13 1.68 -12.41
C SER A 48 -14.73 0.50 -13.30
N GLN A 49 -15.01 0.58 -14.60
CA GLN A 49 -14.65 -0.47 -15.55
C GLN A 49 -13.13 -0.62 -15.67
N ASP A 50 -12.42 0.49 -15.79
CA ASP A 50 -10.96 0.48 -15.91
C ASP A 50 -10.33 -0.09 -14.64
N PHE A 51 -10.85 0.23 -13.45
CA PHE A 51 -10.38 -0.38 -12.21
C PHE A 51 -10.64 -1.88 -12.16
N ILE A 52 -11.83 -2.35 -12.56
CA ILE A 52 -12.14 -3.80 -12.63
C ILE A 52 -11.15 -4.51 -13.55
N ASN A 53 -10.78 -3.89 -14.67
CA ASN A 53 -9.82 -4.44 -15.62
C ASN A 53 -8.38 -4.52 -15.08
N LEU A 54 -8.06 -3.87 -13.95
CA LEU A 54 -6.77 -4.01 -13.28
C LEU A 54 -6.66 -5.31 -12.46
N LEU A 55 -7.78 -5.99 -12.21
CA LEU A 55 -7.81 -7.23 -11.44
C LEU A 55 -7.49 -8.46 -12.31
N PRO A 56 -6.90 -9.53 -11.75
CA PRO A 56 -6.47 -9.68 -10.36
C PRO A 56 -5.18 -8.90 -10.05
N ILE A 57 -4.92 -8.66 -8.77
CA ILE A 57 -3.69 -8.05 -8.28
C ILE A 57 -2.87 -9.13 -7.58
N SER A 58 -1.62 -9.27 -8.01
CA SER A 58 -0.75 -10.37 -7.58
C SER A 58 -0.02 -10.07 -6.27
N ASP A 59 0.49 -8.85 -6.14
CA ASP A 59 1.27 -8.41 -4.99
C ASP A 59 1.20 -6.88 -4.82
N GLN A 60 1.87 -6.36 -3.81
CA GLN A 60 1.89 -4.93 -3.50
C GLN A 60 2.57 -4.07 -4.58
N GLN A 61 3.58 -4.59 -5.28
CA GLN A 61 4.24 -3.82 -6.35
C GLN A 61 3.32 -3.69 -7.56
N ASP A 62 2.66 -4.79 -7.94
CA ASP A 62 1.63 -4.81 -8.97
C ASP A 62 0.48 -3.86 -8.64
N LEU A 63 0.00 -3.87 -7.39
CA LEU A 63 -1.01 -2.94 -6.89
C LEU A 63 -0.59 -1.48 -7.10
N LEU A 64 0.59 -1.10 -6.60
CA LEU A 64 1.09 0.27 -6.69
C LEU A 64 1.29 0.71 -8.14
N ALA A 65 1.81 -0.17 -9.01
CA ALA A 65 2.01 0.13 -10.42
C ALA A 65 0.67 0.37 -11.13
N LYS A 66 -0.33 -0.47 -10.86
CA LYS A 66 -1.69 -0.35 -11.43
C LYS A 66 -2.40 0.91 -10.94
N LEU A 67 -2.35 1.21 -9.64
CA LEU A 67 -2.93 2.43 -9.08
C LEU A 67 -2.24 3.70 -9.59
N LYS A 68 -0.92 3.68 -9.72
CA LYS A 68 -0.16 4.79 -10.33
C LYS A 68 -0.58 5.05 -11.77
N ASN A 69 -0.87 3.99 -12.53
CA ASN A 69 -1.33 4.16 -13.92
C ASN A 69 -2.79 4.62 -13.97
N LEU A 70 -3.65 4.15 -13.06
CA LEU A 70 -5.03 4.61 -12.96
C LEU A 70 -5.11 6.10 -12.62
N SER A 71 -4.29 6.59 -11.67
CA SER A 71 -4.30 7.99 -11.23
C SER A 71 -3.86 8.98 -12.32
N LYS A 72 -3.06 8.54 -13.29
CA LYS A 72 -2.73 9.36 -14.48
C LYS A 72 -3.96 9.66 -15.34
N SER A 73 -4.85 8.70 -15.50
CA SER A 73 -6.09 8.84 -16.28
C SER A 73 -7.22 9.47 -15.47
N TYR A 74 -7.21 9.25 -14.16
CA TYR A 74 -8.25 9.64 -13.22
C TYR A 74 -7.63 10.37 -12.01
N PRO A 75 -7.39 11.69 -12.11
CA PRO A 75 -6.80 12.46 -11.02
C PRO A 75 -7.53 12.31 -9.69
N GLU A 76 -8.84 12.04 -9.73
CA GLU A 76 -9.67 11.75 -8.55
C GLU A 76 -9.20 10.54 -7.72
N THR A 77 -8.41 9.63 -8.29
CA THR A 77 -7.86 8.45 -7.58
C THR A 77 -6.43 8.62 -7.08
N THR A 78 -5.82 9.80 -7.29
CA THR A 78 -4.43 10.07 -6.83
C THR A 78 -4.28 9.86 -5.33
N GLY A 79 -5.29 10.21 -4.54
CA GLY A 79 -5.30 10.00 -3.09
C GLY A 79 -5.07 8.53 -2.71
N ILE A 80 -5.82 7.61 -3.34
CA ILE A 80 -5.70 6.16 -3.13
C ILE A 80 -4.26 5.71 -3.40
N TYR A 81 -3.68 6.10 -4.54
CA TYR A 81 -2.31 5.71 -4.88
C TYR A 81 -1.30 6.18 -3.83
N LEU A 82 -1.42 7.42 -3.36
CA LEU A 82 -0.50 7.98 -2.37
C LEU A 82 -0.67 7.30 -1.00
N GLU A 83 -1.89 6.99 -0.60
CA GLU A 83 -2.16 6.26 0.65
C GLU A 83 -1.51 4.87 0.61
N GLU A 84 -1.72 4.12 -0.48
CA GLU A 84 -1.10 2.80 -0.64
C GLU A 84 0.43 2.86 -0.71
N LEU A 85 0.98 3.90 -1.36
CA LEU A 85 2.43 4.11 -1.41
C LEU A 85 3.00 4.36 -0.02
N ASN A 86 2.31 5.15 0.80
CA ASN A 86 2.71 5.42 2.18
C ASN A 86 2.66 4.14 3.02
N LYS A 87 1.55 3.39 2.96
CA LYS A 87 1.43 2.08 3.65
C LYS A 87 2.57 1.13 3.29
N ALA A 88 2.92 1.04 2.00
CA ALA A 88 4.02 0.21 1.54
C ALA A 88 5.39 0.68 2.06
N THR A 89 5.57 1.98 2.19
CA THR A 89 6.81 2.59 2.71
C THR A 89 6.95 2.36 4.21
N ASP A 90 5.85 2.50 4.96
CA ASP A 90 5.80 2.23 6.39
C ASP A 90 6.08 0.74 6.67
N GLN A 91 5.47 -0.16 5.90
CA GLN A 91 5.75 -1.61 5.98
C GLN A 91 7.23 -1.94 5.77
N LYS A 92 7.88 -1.34 4.76
CA LYS A 92 9.31 -1.55 4.52
C LYS A 92 10.16 -0.99 5.66
N THR A 93 9.75 0.15 6.23
CA THR A 93 10.41 0.77 7.38
C THR A 93 10.34 -0.16 8.59
N ASP A 94 9.16 -0.69 8.90
CA ASP A 94 8.96 -1.62 10.02
C ASP A 94 9.74 -2.92 9.83
N GLN A 95 9.76 -3.48 8.61
CA GLN A 95 10.55 -4.67 8.30
C GLN A 95 12.06 -4.44 8.49
N ALA A 96 12.57 -3.29 8.06
CA ALA A 96 13.98 -2.94 8.25
C ALA A 96 14.32 -2.74 9.73
N LEU A 97 13.46 -2.05 10.50
CA LEU A 97 13.63 -1.89 11.94
C LEU A 97 13.59 -3.24 12.68
N SER A 98 12.71 -4.14 12.26
CA SER A 98 12.65 -5.51 12.79
C SER A 98 13.97 -6.25 12.54
N LYS A 99 14.48 -6.24 11.30
CA LYS A 99 15.77 -6.86 10.96
C LYS A 99 16.93 -6.26 11.74
N MET A 100 16.93 -4.94 11.93
CA MET A 100 17.94 -4.25 12.75
C MET A 100 17.91 -4.77 14.19
N ARG A 101 16.72 -4.89 14.80
CA ARG A 101 16.57 -5.45 16.15
C ARG A 101 17.12 -6.89 16.20
N ASP A 102 16.73 -7.74 15.27
CA ASP A 102 17.17 -9.14 15.23
C ASP A 102 18.71 -9.25 15.13
N HIS A 103 19.34 -8.39 14.33
CA HIS A 103 20.80 -8.32 14.22
C HIS A 103 21.48 -7.84 15.51
N ILE A 104 20.90 -6.86 16.22
CA ILE A 104 21.41 -6.39 17.51
C ILE A 104 21.32 -7.49 18.56
N GLU A 105 20.16 -8.16 18.67
CA GLU A 105 19.94 -9.24 19.64
C GLU A 105 20.87 -10.44 19.39
N SER A 106 21.22 -10.69 18.13
CA SER A 106 22.16 -11.74 17.73
C SER A 106 23.64 -11.34 17.84
N GLY A 107 23.94 -10.11 18.29
CA GLY A 107 25.31 -9.58 18.39
C GLY A 107 25.96 -9.20 17.04
N ASN A 108 25.20 -9.24 15.94
CA ASN A 108 25.67 -8.94 14.59
C ASN A 108 25.57 -7.43 14.28
N ILE A 109 26.35 -6.62 15.00
CA ILE A 109 26.25 -5.16 14.96
C ILE A 109 26.51 -4.58 13.57
N ASP A 110 27.45 -5.14 12.79
CA ASP A 110 27.74 -4.67 11.44
C ASP A 110 26.53 -4.82 10.49
N LEU A 111 25.78 -5.92 10.62
CA LEU A 111 24.56 -6.15 9.84
C LEU A 111 23.43 -5.20 10.28
N ALA A 112 23.33 -4.91 11.57
CA ALA A 112 22.38 -3.92 12.08
C ALA A 112 22.66 -2.51 11.51
N ILE A 113 23.94 -2.12 11.45
CA ILE A 113 24.37 -0.85 10.84
C ILE A 113 24.05 -0.82 9.34
N SER A 114 24.27 -1.92 8.62
CA SER A 114 23.92 -2.00 7.20
C SER A 114 22.41 -1.80 6.98
N ALA A 115 21.57 -2.49 7.75
CA ALA A 115 20.12 -2.33 7.67
C ALA A 115 19.65 -0.89 8.00
N ALA A 116 20.33 -0.21 8.93
CA ALA A 116 20.06 1.20 9.24
C ALA A 116 20.39 2.15 8.08
N LYS A 117 21.49 1.88 7.36
CA LYS A 117 21.89 2.66 6.18
C LYS A 117 20.89 2.50 5.04
N ASP A 118 20.43 1.27 4.81
CA ASP A 118 19.41 0.99 3.79
C ASP A 118 18.09 1.70 4.10
N LEU A 119 17.69 1.78 5.39
CA LEU A 119 16.53 2.55 5.82
C LEU A 119 16.70 4.05 5.53
N ASN A 120 17.88 4.62 5.79
CA ASN A 120 18.14 6.04 5.57
C ASN A 120 18.12 6.41 4.07
N ASN A 121 18.64 5.54 3.20
CA ASN A 121 18.66 5.75 1.75
C ASN A 121 17.28 5.62 1.10
N ASN A 122 16.35 4.87 1.70
CA ASN A 122 14.98 4.73 1.21
C ASN A 122 14.04 5.89 1.62
N ARG A 123 14.52 6.86 2.42
CA ARG A 123 13.77 8.03 2.89
C ARG A 123 14.03 9.30 2.08
N THR A 124 14.98 9.27 1.15
CA THR A 124 15.36 10.36 0.24
C THR A 124 14.85 10.11 -1.17
#